data_AF-A0A310SNP0-F1
#
_entry.id   AF-A0A310SNP0-F1
#
_cell.length_a   1.000
_cell.length_b   1.000
_cell.length_c   1.000
_cell.angle_alpha   90.00
_cell.angle_beta   90.00
_cell.angle_gamma   90.00
#
_symmetry.space_group_name_H-M   'P 1'
#
loop_
_entity.id
_entity.type
_entity.pdbx_description
1 polymer ?
#
loop_
_entity_poly.entity_id
_entity_poly.type
_entity_poly.pdbx_seq_one_letter_code
_entity_poly.pdbx_strand_id
1 'polypeptide(L)'
;VFCLGNGPSGICLSFMLAGNWPYYTGEPHPADEMLTARLHFSTRSENEGYCETTRQELRNEISHRWQQNDVRSKEKEGKSGGRGLAGSTRCKLECLSSGLEGRAGGRPLSLLMDKLQHPCVDAGLDVPSLLTWKSIEQHPEHKVIDHVVLGKGPPGGSWQSIDPNVLTISLNRWMSLPDLDIRQWEMLIESEQLRKTNSMEGESPCAYYAFQEKPSTFKTASRISVRTVAAYYKDYVRKKRLEQYFRRGTVVTSVRPVCDLDANCQQQGNHYKWTVNGYEKQTGKPFRYRCKRVVLATGTTDLSKRLGIPGENSQPDWVIHDLNKLESKLDQLIDRHHAIELEERQIIDPVLVIGAGLSAADAIMAARFRGIPVLHAFRDSSNEWNKTHTEKTNAIYDRLQGLSSSIYPEYHKVYEMMADGGTNYPLYRALPGYTLHELSASRDDFIDDTASEKKQMVTLSDLDGCVHTFRVSVVAILIGYKPDLSYLKADGIGLGKYPDKPIDGKSNPIEVDDFTYEVTKAPTTGLYALGPLVGDNFVRYILGGAFGILVHILNTSFPT
;
A
#
# COMPACT_ATOMS: atom_id res chain seq x y z
N VAL A 1 -7.21 -5.26 20.75
CA VAL A 1 -7.09 -5.65 19.32
C VAL A 1 -5.61 -5.84 19.00
N PHE A 2 -5.23 -6.89 18.28
CA PHE A 2 -3.83 -7.07 17.84
C PHE A 2 -3.70 -6.83 16.35
N CYS A 3 -2.96 -5.81 15.96
CA CYS A 3 -2.70 -5.48 14.56
C CYS A 3 -1.30 -5.95 14.17
N LEU A 4 -1.22 -6.79 13.13
CA LEU A 4 0.01 -7.34 12.61
C LEU A 4 0.43 -6.53 11.39
N GLY A 5 1.46 -5.71 11.54
CA GLY A 5 1.93 -4.78 10.52
C GLY A 5 1.80 -3.34 10.98
N ASN A 6 2.91 -2.62 10.95
CA ASN A 6 3.02 -1.22 11.38
C ASN A 6 3.14 -0.25 10.19
N GLY A 7 2.71 -0.67 9.00
CA GLY A 7 2.57 0.18 7.83
C GLY A 7 1.34 1.09 7.91
N PRO A 8 1.00 1.81 6.81
CA PRO A 8 -0.14 2.72 6.77
C PRO A 8 -1.45 2.08 7.23
N SER A 9 -1.66 0.80 6.92
CA SER A 9 -2.78 -0.02 7.39
C SER A 9 -2.91 -0.08 8.91
N GLY A 10 -1.84 -0.45 9.60
CA GLY A 10 -1.84 -0.48 11.07
C GLY A 10 -1.90 0.91 11.69
N ILE A 11 -1.30 1.91 11.05
CA ILE A 11 -1.31 3.30 11.53
C ILE A 11 -2.71 3.91 11.46
N CYS A 12 -3.40 3.83 10.32
CA CYS A 12 -4.77 4.32 10.16
C CYS A 12 -5.72 3.69 11.17
N LEU A 13 -5.64 2.36 11.33
CA LEU A 13 -6.48 1.66 12.29
C LEU A 13 -6.14 2.06 13.74
N SER A 14 -4.85 2.14 14.10
CA SER A 14 -4.44 2.56 15.45
C SER A 14 -4.92 3.98 15.78
N PHE A 15 -4.85 4.90 14.82
CA PHE A 15 -5.37 6.26 14.98
C PHE A 15 -6.85 6.27 15.37
N MET A 16 -7.67 5.47 14.68
CA MET A 16 -9.10 5.32 14.97
C MET A 16 -9.39 4.62 16.29
N LEU A 17 -8.69 3.51 16.57
CA LEU A 17 -8.84 2.76 17.82
C LEU A 17 -8.39 3.56 19.04
N ALA A 18 -7.52 4.57 18.86
CA ALA A 18 -7.14 5.53 19.89
C ALA A 18 -8.22 6.59 20.17
N GLY A 19 -9.40 6.50 19.56
CA GLY A 19 -10.54 7.40 19.81
C GLY A 19 -10.62 8.61 18.88
N ASN A 20 -9.94 8.57 17.72
CA ASN A 20 -10.05 9.63 16.72
C ASN A 20 -11.05 9.24 15.63
N TRP A 21 -12.26 9.77 15.67
CA TRP A 21 -13.36 9.33 14.80
C TRP A 21 -13.69 10.37 13.72
N PRO A 22 -14.13 9.92 12.53
CA PRO A 22 -14.45 10.81 11.41
C PRO A 22 -15.87 11.40 11.53
N TYR A 23 -15.97 12.69 11.25
CA TYR A 23 -17.20 13.47 11.16
C TYR A 23 -17.29 14.14 9.79
N TYR A 24 -18.46 14.07 9.16
CA TYR A 24 -18.74 14.81 7.94
C TYR A 24 -18.80 16.32 8.24
N THR A 25 -18.14 17.14 7.42
CA THR A 25 -18.08 18.60 7.60
C THR A 25 -19.43 19.29 7.39
N GLY A 26 -20.35 18.65 6.66
CA GLY A 26 -21.59 19.27 6.18
C GLY A 26 -21.45 19.93 4.81
N GLU A 27 -20.22 20.05 4.29
CA GLU A 27 -19.95 20.65 2.98
C GLU A 27 -20.30 19.67 1.84
N PRO A 28 -20.96 20.13 0.76
CA PRO A 28 -21.36 19.28 -0.34
C PRO A 28 -20.14 18.68 -1.08
N HIS A 29 -20.28 17.44 -1.57
CA HIS A 29 -19.27 16.84 -2.42
C HIS A 29 -19.33 17.50 -3.82
N PRO A 30 -18.22 18.10 -4.31
CA PRO A 30 -18.25 19.01 -5.46
C PRO A 30 -18.57 18.36 -6.81
N ALA A 31 -18.47 17.04 -6.92
CA ALA A 31 -18.79 16.29 -8.14
C ALA A 31 -19.74 15.11 -7.91
N ASP A 32 -20.40 15.04 -6.75
CA ASP A 32 -21.33 13.93 -6.43
C ASP A 32 -22.49 14.44 -5.57
N GLU A 33 -23.52 14.95 -6.26
CA GLU A 33 -24.74 15.45 -5.62
C GLU A 33 -25.52 14.34 -4.91
N MET A 34 -25.47 13.12 -5.42
CA MET A 34 -26.18 11.98 -4.82
C MET A 34 -25.54 11.57 -3.50
N LEU A 35 -24.20 11.48 -3.44
CA LEU A 35 -23.48 11.27 -2.18
C LEU A 35 -23.77 12.39 -1.18
N THR A 36 -23.79 13.64 -1.64
CA THR A 36 -24.15 14.81 -0.82
C THR A 36 -25.55 14.65 -0.21
N ALA A 37 -26.55 14.31 -1.03
CA ALA A 37 -27.92 14.09 -0.58
C ALA A 37 -28.00 12.96 0.47
N ARG A 38 -27.33 11.83 0.21
CA ARG A 38 -27.28 10.69 1.16
C ARG A 38 -26.61 11.06 2.48
N LEU A 39 -25.55 11.86 2.47
CA LEU A 39 -24.85 12.33 3.67
C LEU A 39 -25.71 13.30 4.50
N HIS A 40 -26.42 14.23 3.85
CA HIS A 40 -27.34 15.14 4.55
C HIS A 40 -28.54 14.40 5.15
N PHE A 41 -29.11 13.44 4.43
CA PHE A 41 -30.20 12.61 4.95
C PHE A 41 -29.73 11.77 6.16
N SER A 42 -28.55 11.18 6.02
CA SER A 42 -27.90 10.33 7.03
C SER A 42 -27.51 11.04 8.33
N THR A 43 -27.27 12.35 8.28
CA THR A 43 -26.89 13.16 9.45
C THR A 43 -28.09 13.84 10.11
N ARG A 44 -29.22 13.98 9.39
CA ARG A 44 -30.47 14.59 9.88
C ARG A 44 -31.47 13.60 10.48
N SER A 45 -31.50 12.34 10.03
CA SER A 45 -32.49 11.37 10.55
C SER A 45 -32.11 10.88 11.95
N GLU A 46 -32.90 11.24 12.96
CA GLU A 46 -32.82 10.71 14.33
C GLU A 46 -33.50 9.32 14.48
N ASN A 47 -34.17 8.81 13.44
CA ASN A 47 -34.93 7.55 13.48
C ASN A 47 -34.30 6.45 12.61
N GLU A 48 -33.66 5.47 13.26
CA GLU A 48 -33.00 4.30 12.65
C GLU A 48 -33.97 3.18 12.23
N GLY A 49 -35.17 3.51 11.74
CA GLY A 49 -36.22 2.51 11.45
C GLY A 49 -36.59 2.28 9.98
N TYR A 50 -36.09 3.07 9.02
CA TYR A 50 -36.73 3.16 7.69
C TYR A 50 -36.10 2.28 6.58
N CYS A 51 -35.06 1.50 6.88
CA CYS A 51 -34.31 0.79 5.84
C CYS A 51 -34.94 -0.54 5.36
N GLU A 52 -35.93 -1.09 6.08
CA GLU A 52 -36.55 -2.36 5.67
C GLU A 52 -37.62 -2.20 4.57
N THR A 53 -38.24 -1.02 4.42
CA THR A 53 -39.39 -0.82 3.52
C THR A 53 -39.02 -0.45 2.09
N THR A 54 -37.81 0.04 1.83
CA THR A 54 -37.47 0.69 0.54
C THR A 54 -37.23 -0.29 -0.62
N ARG A 55 -37.17 -1.60 -0.38
CA ARG A 55 -37.12 -2.60 -1.46
C ARG A 55 -38.46 -2.89 -2.11
N GLN A 56 -39.57 -2.63 -1.43
CA GLN A 56 -40.92 -2.89 -1.95
C GLN A 56 -41.54 -1.64 -2.62
N GLU A 57 -41.19 -0.44 -2.14
CA GLU A 57 -41.81 0.82 -2.61
C GLU A 57 -41.18 1.37 -3.90
N LEU A 58 -39.91 1.04 -4.19
CA LEU A 58 -39.25 1.48 -5.44
C LEU A 58 -39.80 0.85 -6.73
N ARG A 59 -40.73 -0.12 -6.63
CA ARG A 59 -41.46 -0.67 -7.78
C ARG A 59 -42.77 0.06 -8.09
N ASN A 60 -43.32 0.84 -7.18
CA ASN A 60 -44.69 1.35 -7.29
C ASN A 60 -44.83 2.86 -7.47
N GLU A 61 -43.76 3.65 -7.46
CA GLU A 61 -43.84 5.11 -7.65
C GLU A 61 -43.06 5.60 -8.87
N ILE A 62 -43.37 5.03 -10.04
CA ILE A 62 -43.28 5.77 -11.31
C ILE A 62 -44.70 6.21 -11.67
N SER A 63 -45.30 7.07 -10.85
CA SER A 63 -46.36 7.97 -11.30
C SER A 63 -46.66 9.01 -10.21
N HIS A 64 -46.82 10.26 -10.65
CA HIS A 64 -47.34 11.42 -9.92
C HIS A 64 -46.37 12.38 -9.22
N ARG A 65 -46.06 13.43 -10.01
CA ARG A 65 -46.16 14.87 -9.70
C ARG A 65 -45.29 15.45 -8.58
N TRP A 66 -44.35 16.26 -9.07
CA TRP A 66 -43.80 17.45 -8.44
C TRP A 66 -44.92 18.33 -7.88
N GLN A 67 -44.99 18.44 -6.55
CA GLN A 67 -45.60 19.58 -5.89
C GLN A 67 -44.65 20.09 -4.81
N GLN A 68 -44.15 21.30 -5.05
CA GLN A 68 -43.59 22.21 -4.05
C GLN A 68 -44.56 22.29 -2.87
N ASN A 69 -44.08 21.95 -1.67
CA ASN A 69 -44.67 22.44 -0.44
C ASN A 69 -43.56 22.97 0.46
N ASP A 70 -43.58 24.29 0.54
CA ASP A 70 -42.82 25.13 1.45
C ASP A 70 -43.32 24.88 2.88
N VAL A 71 -42.51 24.22 3.70
CA VAL A 71 -42.78 24.07 5.14
C VAL A 71 -41.65 24.75 5.91
N ARG A 72 -41.89 26.02 6.24
CA ARG A 72 -41.24 26.75 7.33
C ARG A 72 -41.27 25.90 8.61
N SER A 73 -40.15 25.31 8.95
CA SER A 73 -39.91 24.75 10.29
C SER A 73 -38.95 25.68 11.02
N LYS A 74 -39.42 26.15 12.19
CA LYS A 74 -38.74 27.09 13.07
C LYS A 74 -37.35 26.60 13.45
N GLU A 75 -36.35 27.44 13.19
CA GLU A 75 -35.03 27.35 13.80
C GLU A 75 -35.18 27.35 15.33
N LYS A 76 -34.89 26.21 15.94
CA LYS A 76 -34.36 26.17 17.29
C LYS A 76 -32.86 25.97 17.14
N GLU A 77 -32.10 27.03 17.41
CA GLU A 77 -30.67 26.95 17.67
C GLU A 77 -30.41 26.06 18.89
N GLY A 78 -30.32 24.76 18.64
CA GLY A 78 -29.76 23.77 19.55
C GLY A 78 -28.49 23.24 18.89
N LYS A 79 -27.37 23.30 19.61
CA LYS A 79 -26.04 22.77 19.23
C LYS A 79 -26.15 21.47 18.41
N SER A 80 -26.14 21.55 17.08
CA SER A 80 -26.16 20.39 16.20
C SER A 80 -24.74 19.82 16.10
N GLY A 81 -24.29 19.15 17.15
CA GLY A 81 -23.14 18.25 17.05
C GLY A 81 -23.52 17.13 16.10
N GLY A 82 -23.21 17.28 14.80
CA GLY A 82 -23.54 16.28 13.78
C GLY A 82 -23.03 14.90 14.21
N ARG A 83 -23.84 13.84 14.04
CA ARG A 83 -23.43 12.48 14.43
C ARG A 83 -22.18 12.07 13.64
N GLY A 84 -21.16 11.59 14.36
CA GLY A 84 -19.95 11.01 13.76
C GLY A 84 -20.28 9.79 12.91
N LEU A 85 -19.45 9.53 11.89
CA LEU A 85 -19.66 8.40 10.97
C LEU A 85 -19.41 7.05 11.65
N ALA A 86 -18.62 7.01 12.73
CA ALA A 86 -18.26 5.79 13.45
C ALA A 86 -19.44 5.06 14.11
N GLY A 87 -20.55 5.77 14.38
CA GLY A 87 -21.80 5.18 14.90
C GLY A 87 -22.75 4.69 13.81
N SER A 88 -22.29 4.50 12.57
CA SER A 88 -23.18 4.10 11.46
C SER A 88 -23.57 2.63 11.54
N THR A 89 -24.84 2.35 11.26
CA THR A 89 -25.33 0.99 11.03
C THR A 89 -24.84 0.45 9.68
N ARG A 90 -24.91 -0.87 9.49
CA ARG A 90 -24.57 -1.50 8.20
C ARG A 90 -25.40 -0.93 7.04
N CYS A 91 -26.72 -0.83 7.19
CA CYS A 91 -27.58 -0.27 6.15
C CYS A 91 -27.15 1.17 5.79
N LYS A 92 -26.82 1.99 6.78
CA LYS A 92 -26.36 3.36 6.54
C LYS A 92 -25.09 3.37 5.69
N LEU A 93 -24.13 2.49 5.99
CA LEU A 93 -22.90 2.37 5.21
C LEU A 93 -23.13 1.84 3.78
N GLU A 94 -24.03 0.86 3.61
CA GLU A 94 -24.44 0.35 2.30
C GLU A 94 -25.09 1.46 1.46
N CYS A 95 -25.99 2.24 2.06
CA CYS A 95 -26.62 3.38 1.42
C CYS A 95 -25.60 4.43 0.98
N LEU A 96 -24.72 4.87 1.90
CA LEU A 96 -23.70 5.89 1.62
C LEU A 96 -22.73 5.45 0.52
N SER A 97 -22.39 4.16 0.46
CA SER A 97 -21.44 3.61 -0.51
C SER A 97 -22.07 3.27 -1.87
N SER A 98 -23.40 3.35 -1.98
CA SER A 98 -24.14 2.89 -3.16
C SER A 98 -23.82 3.72 -4.40
N GLY A 99 -23.42 3.04 -5.49
CA GLY A 99 -23.11 3.66 -6.78
C GLY A 99 -21.84 4.51 -6.79
N LEU A 100 -20.98 4.42 -5.77
CA LEU A 100 -19.69 5.09 -5.80
C LEU A 100 -18.74 4.37 -6.74
N GLU A 101 -18.10 5.14 -7.60
CA GLU A 101 -17.11 4.66 -8.56
C GLU A 101 -15.74 5.28 -8.29
N GLY A 102 -14.69 4.52 -8.60
CA GLY A 102 -13.31 4.94 -8.49
C GLY A 102 -12.38 4.02 -9.27
N ARG A 103 -11.08 4.08 -8.98
CA ARG A 103 -10.10 3.19 -9.61
C ARG A 103 -10.42 1.72 -9.35
N ALA A 104 -10.06 0.88 -10.32
CA ALA A 104 -10.34 -0.54 -10.29
C ALA A 104 -9.88 -1.21 -8.98
N GLY A 105 -10.75 -2.04 -8.41
CA GLY A 105 -10.48 -2.83 -7.20
C GLY A 105 -10.84 -2.16 -5.88
N GLY A 106 -11.39 -0.93 -5.88
CA GLY A 106 -11.87 -0.28 -4.65
C GLY A 106 -13.10 -0.97 -4.06
N ARG A 107 -13.04 -1.32 -2.77
CA ARG A 107 -14.20 -1.81 -1.99
C ARG A 107 -15.15 -0.67 -1.62
N PRO A 108 -16.44 -0.95 -1.31
CA PRO A 108 -17.44 0.08 -1.04
C PRO A 108 -16.98 1.14 0.00
N LEU A 109 -16.47 0.69 1.16
CA LEU A 109 -15.98 1.61 2.18
C LEU A 109 -14.67 2.31 1.81
N SER A 110 -13.81 1.66 1.03
CA SER A 110 -12.59 2.29 0.49
C SER A 110 -12.95 3.47 -0.41
N LEU A 111 -13.94 3.28 -1.28
CA LEU A 111 -14.45 4.32 -2.17
C LEU A 111 -15.15 5.44 -1.40
N LEU A 112 -16.02 5.11 -0.44
CA LEU A 112 -16.70 6.10 0.41
C LEU A 112 -15.68 6.98 1.16
N MET A 113 -14.75 6.37 1.87
CA MET A 113 -13.77 7.13 2.65
C MET A 113 -12.79 7.90 1.76
N ASP A 114 -12.44 7.39 0.57
CA ASP A 114 -11.60 8.13 -0.38
C ASP A 114 -12.32 9.36 -0.95
N LYS A 115 -13.60 9.24 -1.34
CA LYS A 115 -14.39 10.39 -1.83
C LYS A 115 -14.59 11.46 -0.76
N LEU A 116 -14.63 11.08 0.51
CA LEU A 116 -14.78 12.02 1.61
C LEU A 116 -13.43 12.65 2.02
N GLN A 117 -12.36 11.88 2.11
CA GLN A 117 -11.04 12.37 2.53
C GLN A 117 -10.31 13.13 1.40
N HIS A 118 -10.50 12.69 0.15
CA HIS A 118 -9.87 13.24 -1.04
C HIS A 118 -10.90 13.45 -2.17
N PRO A 119 -11.82 14.42 -2.04
CA PRO A 119 -12.84 14.64 -3.06
C PRO A 119 -12.20 14.98 -4.41
N CYS A 120 -12.73 14.38 -5.48
CA CYS A 120 -12.28 14.59 -6.87
C CYS A 120 -10.79 14.33 -7.14
N VAL A 121 -10.13 13.56 -6.27
CA VAL A 121 -8.68 13.30 -6.37
C VAL A 121 -8.27 12.61 -7.67
N ASP A 122 -9.13 11.73 -8.21
CA ASP A 122 -8.89 11.06 -9.50
C ASP A 122 -9.03 11.99 -10.70
N ALA A 123 -9.77 13.10 -10.56
CA ALA A 123 -9.84 14.17 -11.56
C ALA A 123 -8.68 15.17 -11.45
N GLY A 124 -7.73 14.91 -10.54
CA GLY A 124 -6.58 15.79 -10.30
C GLY A 124 -6.92 17.09 -9.56
N LEU A 125 -8.12 17.20 -8.99
CA LEU A 125 -8.54 18.39 -8.25
C LEU A 125 -8.02 18.36 -6.81
N ASP A 126 -7.59 19.53 -6.32
CA ASP A 126 -7.15 19.71 -4.94
C ASP A 126 -8.27 20.30 -4.07
N VAL A 127 -9.28 19.48 -3.76
CA VAL A 127 -10.44 19.89 -2.94
C VAL A 127 -10.19 19.55 -1.46
N PRO A 128 -10.46 20.41 -0.47
CA PRO A 128 -10.36 20.06 0.95
C PRO A 128 -11.13 18.80 1.35
N SER A 129 -10.69 18.13 2.42
CA SER A 129 -11.37 16.96 2.99
C SER A 129 -12.79 17.33 3.48
N LEU A 130 -13.77 16.48 3.17
CA LEU A 130 -15.12 16.53 3.74
C LEU A 130 -15.21 15.81 5.10
N LEU A 131 -14.08 15.29 5.58
CA LEU A 131 -13.93 14.71 6.91
C LEU A 131 -13.18 15.67 7.83
N THR A 132 -13.70 15.81 9.04
CA THR A 132 -12.96 16.28 10.22
C THR A 132 -12.78 15.13 11.19
N TRP A 133 -11.64 15.09 11.85
CA TRP A 133 -11.34 14.05 12.83
C TRP A 133 -11.46 14.64 14.21
N LYS A 134 -12.23 13.99 15.07
CA LYS A 134 -12.47 14.42 16.44
C LYS A 134 -11.82 13.45 17.39
N SER A 135 -11.04 13.96 18.34
CA SER A 135 -10.38 13.14 19.35
C SER A 135 -11.26 12.94 20.58
N ILE A 136 -10.86 12.03 21.47
CA ILE A 136 -11.56 11.80 22.74
C ILE A 136 -11.59 13.03 23.65
N GLU A 137 -10.59 13.92 23.56
CA GLU A 137 -10.58 15.17 24.31
C GLU A 137 -11.65 16.16 23.80
N GLN A 138 -12.01 16.07 22.52
CA GLN A 138 -13.03 16.91 21.91
C GLN A 138 -14.44 16.32 22.07
N HIS A 139 -14.55 15.00 22.10
CA HIS A 139 -15.80 14.24 22.10
C HIS A 139 -15.74 13.09 23.12
N PRO A 140 -16.23 13.30 24.36
CA PRO A 140 -16.15 12.33 25.46
C PRO A 140 -16.87 10.99 25.21
N GLU A 141 -17.78 10.94 24.25
CA GLU A 141 -18.46 9.71 23.83
C GLU A 141 -17.54 8.74 23.06
N HIS A 142 -16.39 9.23 22.58
CA HIS A 142 -15.40 8.40 21.91
C HIS A 142 -14.79 7.40 22.87
N LYS A 143 -14.56 6.18 22.37
CA LYS A 143 -13.99 5.10 23.15
C LYS A 143 -12.60 4.75 22.62
N VAL A 144 -11.65 4.67 23.54
CA VAL A 144 -10.34 4.06 23.26
C VAL A 144 -10.51 2.54 23.32
N ILE A 145 -10.15 1.88 22.23
CA ILE A 145 -10.11 0.43 22.14
C ILE A 145 -8.66 0.00 22.39
N ASP A 146 -8.42 -0.72 23.49
CA ASP A 146 -7.09 -1.25 23.81
C ASP A 146 -6.53 -2.07 22.63
N HIS A 147 -5.34 -1.72 22.18
CA HIS A 147 -4.73 -2.33 21.00
C HIS A 147 -3.21 -2.28 20.99
N VAL A 148 -2.62 -3.21 20.24
CA VAL A 148 -1.17 -3.27 20.02
C VAL A 148 -0.92 -3.44 18.53
N VAL A 149 0.00 -2.64 17.99
CA VAL A 149 0.51 -2.73 16.61
C VAL A 149 1.91 -3.33 16.64
N LEU A 150 2.09 -4.46 15.97
CA LEU A 150 3.37 -5.17 15.87
C LEU A 150 4.01 -4.91 14.51
N GLY A 151 5.33 -4.73 14.49
CA GLY A 151 6.05 -4.49 13.24
C GLY A 151 7.53 -4.84 13.29
N LYS A 152 8.05 -5.32 12.15
CA LYS A 152 9.43 -5.77 11.95
C LYS A 152 10.47 -4.63 12.08
N GLY A 153 10.06 -3.36 11.97
CA GLY A 153 10.92 -2.17 11.94
C GLY A 153 10.21 -0.90 12.45
N PRO A 154 10.65 0.30 12.05
CA PRO A 154 9.99 1.57 12.39
C PRO A 154 8.57 1.67 11.78
N PRO A 155 7.68 2.53 12.31
CA PRO A 155 6.37 2.76 11.72
C PRO A 155 6.46 3.23 10.27
N GLY A 156 5.57 2.76 9.41
CA GLY A 156 5.64 2.94 7.95
C GLY A 156 5.81 1.61 7.20
N GLY A 157 6.15 0.52 7.89
CA GLY A 157 6.22 -0.82 7.27
C GLY A 157 7.24 -0.86 6.14
N SER A 158 6.86 -1.39 4.97
CA SER A 158 7.76 -1.52 3.82
C SER A 158 8.29 -0.17 3.29
N TRP A 159 7.61 0.95 3.56
CA TRP A 159 8.11 2.28 3.19
C TRP A 159 9.46 2.60 3.83
N GLN A 160 9.81 1.96 4.96
CA GLN A 160 11.10 2.13 5.63
C GLN A 160 12.24 1.34 4.97
N SER A 161 11.93 0.39 4.07
CA SER A 161 12.91 -0.49 3.43
C SER A 161 13.03 -0.29 1.92
N ILE A 162 12.08 0.39 1.27
CA ILE A 162 12.15 0.74 -0.15
C ILE A 162 13.24 1.80 -0.35
N ASP A 163 13.88 1.83 -1.53
CA ASP A 163 14.89 2.82 -1.89
C ASP A 163 14.39 4.25 -1.57
N PRO A 164 15.14 5.03 -0.76
CA PRO A 164 14.72 6.36 -0.37
C PRO A 164 14.67 7.37 -1.52
N ASN A 165 15.41 7.14 -2.61
CA ASN A 165 15.55 8.06 -3.73
C ASN A 165 14.48 7.85 -4.81
N VAL A 166 13.79 6.71 -4.79
CA VAL A 166 12.68 6.43 -5.73
C VAL A 166 11.50 7.36 -5.43
N LEU A 167 10.85 7.84 -6.49
CA LEU A 167 9.62 8.62 -6.42
C LEU A 167 8.39 7.71 -6.44
N THR A 168 7.40 8.02 -5.61
CA THR A 168 6.13 7.32 -5.59
C THR A 168 5.41 7.40 -6.93
N ILE A 169 4.63 6.36 -7.26
CA ILE A 169 3.64 6.45 -8.33
C ILE A 169 2.49 7.35 -7.90
N SER A 170 1.98 7.13 -6.69
CA SER A 170 0.90 7.96 -6.16
C SER A 170 1.39 9.38 -5.88
N LEU A 171 0.54 10.38 -6.13
CA LEU A 171 0.86 11.77 -5.81
C LEU A 171 0.92 11.98 -4.28
N ASN A 172 1.65 13.00 -3.85
CA ASN A 172 1.89 13.33 -2.44
C ASN A 172 0.62 13.23 -1.58
N ARG A 173 -0.46 13.90 -1.98
CA ARG A 173 -1.71 13.93 -1.24
C ARG A 173 -2.31 12.55 -1.02
N TRP A 174 -2.14 11.62 -1.96
CA TRP A 174 -2.68 10.25 -1.90
C TRP A 174 -1.97 9.38 -0.85
N MET A 175 -0.82 9.86 -0.37
CA MET A 175 -0.01 9.22 0.67
C MET A 175 -0.40 9.68 2.08
N SER A 176 -1.30 10.66 2.20
CA SER A 176 -1.70 11.22 3.49
C SER A 176 -2.48 10.22 4.33
N LEU A 177 -2.23 10.28 5.64
CA LEU A 177 -2.98 9.60 6.68
C LEU A 177 -4.08 10.53 7.23
N PRO A 178 -5.12 9.99 7.87
CA PRO A 178 -6.21 10.80 8.39
C PRO A 178 -5.73 11.91 9.34
N ASP A 179 -6.40 13.06 9.30
CA ASP A 179 -6.12 14.23 10.16
C ASP A 179 -4.73 14.89 10.01
N LEU A 180 -3.93 14.54 8.99
CA LEU A 180 -2.69 15.26 8.69
C LEU A 180 -2.31 15.08 7.21
N ASP A 181 -2.57 16.07 6.37
CA ASP A 181 -2.09 16.04 4.97
C ASP A 181 -0.54 16.03 4.97
N ILE A 182 0.08 15.23 4.11
CA ILE A 182 1.55 15.13 4.05
C ILE A 182 2.21 16.49 3.74
N ARG A 183 1.56 17.34 2.94
CA ARG A 183 2.05 18.68 2.60
C ARG A 183 1.98 19.61 3.80
N GLN A 184 0.94 19.47 4.61
CA GLN A 184 0.85 20.17 5.91
C GLN A 184 1.97 19.72 6.84
N TRP A 185 2.29 18.43 6.87
CA TRP A 185 3.40 17.92 7.66
C TRP A 185 4.75 18.46 7.18
N GLU A 186 5.01 18.54 5.87
CA GLU A 186 6.24 19.13 5.33
C GLU A 186 6.44 20.57 5.84
N MET A 187 5.41 21.42 5.74
CA MET A 187 5.45 22.79 6.26
C MET A 187 5.72 22.85 7.77
N LEU A 188 5.16 21.93 8.55
CA LEU A 188 5.42 21.86 9.99
C LEU A 188 6.89 21.54 10.27
N ILE A 189 7.49 20.59 9.53
CA ILE A 189 8.89 20.22 9.69
C ILE A 189 9.83 21.37 9.31
N GLU A 190 9.56 22.04 8.19
CA GLU A 190 10.33 23.23 7.76
C GLU A 190 10.29 24.32 8.85
N SER A 191 9.11 24.57 9.42
CA SER A 191 8.96 25.56 10.51
C SER A 191 9.70 25.17 11.80
N GLU A 192 9.72 23.88 12.14
CA GLU A 192 10.45 23.35 13.31
C GLU A 192 11.97 23.45 13.12
N GLN A 193 12.46 23.20 11.91
CA GLN A 193 13.88 23.34 11.58
C GLN A 193 14.32 24.80 11.66
N LEU A 194 13.54 25.72 11.08
CA LEU A 194 13.84 27.15 11.12
C LEU A 194 13.91 27.68 12.57
N ARG A 195 12.98 27.25 13.43
CA ARG A 195 13.00 27.60 14.86
C ARG A 195 14.24 27.07 15.57
N LYS A 196 14.69 25.84 15.27
CA LYS A 196 15.89 25.27 15.87
C LYS A 196 17.16 26.01 15.45
N THR A 197 17.27 26.37 14.17
CA THR A 197 18.40 27.15 13.66
C THR A 197 18.46 28.54 14.31
N ASN A 198 17.32 29.24 14.39
CA ASN A 198 17.25 30.57 15.03
C ASN A 198 17.45 30.54 16.55
N SER A 199 17.37 29.36 17.19
CA SER A 199 17.64 29.20 18.63
C SER A 199 19.13 28.92 18.93
N MET A 200 19.93 28.60 17.90
CA MET A 200 21.36 28.29 18.03
C MET A 200 22.28 29.46 17.63
N GLU A 201 21.77 30.45 16.89
CA GLU A 201 22.51 31.66 16.53
C GLU A 201 21.85 32.88 17.20
N GLY A 202 22.54 33.43 18.21
CA GLY A 202 22.21 34.76 18.70
C GLY A 202 22.64 35.80 17.69
N GLU A 203 21.72 36.30 16.85
CA GLU A 203 21.55 37.71 16.51
C GLU A 203 20.50 37.97 15.39
N SER A 204 19.70 39.02 15.65
CA SER A 204 18.82 39.82 14.78
C SER A 204 17.52 39.24 14.14
N PRO A 205 16.34 39.78 14.49
CA PRO A 205 15.05 39.38 13.93
C PRO A 205 14.74 40.15 12.63
N CYS A 206 15.13 39.62 11.47
CA CYS A 206 14.65 40.12 10.19
C CYS A 206 14.26 38.99 9.23
N ALA A 207 13.11 38.35 9.51
CA ALA A 207 12.34 37.61 8.50
C ALA A 207 10.84 37.52 8.86
N TYR A 208 10.32 38.51 9.60
CA TYR A 208 8.92 38.58 10.02
C TYR A 208 7.93 38.87 8.86
N TYR A 209 8.41 39.02 7.62
CA TYR A 209 7.61 39.42 6.45
C TYR A 209 7.43 38.34 5.36
N ALA A 210 7.73 37.06 5.61
CA ALA A 210 7.47 35.98 4.64
C ALA A 210 6.19 35.17 4.89
N PHE A 211 5.39 35.48 5.92
CA PHE A 211 4.22 34.69 6.33
C PHE A 211 2.87 35.42 6.18
N GLN A 212 2.70 36.16 5.08
CA GLN A 212 1.40 36.69 4.66
C GLN A 212 0.98 36.23 3.25
N GLU A 213 1.54 35.13 2.75
CA GLU A 213 0.78 34.36 1.77
C GLU A 213 -0.34 33.62 2.51
N LYS A 214 -1.59 33.95 2.17
CA LYS A 214 -2.77 33.17 2.55
C LYS A 214 -2.43 31.67 2.36
N PRO A 215 -2.95 30.75 3.22
CA PRO A 215 -2.75 29.31 3.08
C PRO A 215 -3.57 28.73 1.89
N SER A 216 -3.65 29.46 0.76
CA SER A 216 -4.63 29.26 -0.30
C SER A 216 -4.10 28.64 -1.57
N THR A 217 -2.85 28.17 -1.62
CA THR A 217 -2.36 27.30 -2.71
C THR A 217 -1.32 26.33 -2.19
N PHE A 218 -1.76 25.16 -1.73
CA PHE A 218 -0.85 24.03 -1.63
C PHE A 218 -0.19 23.82 -3.01
N LYS A 219 1.10 23.47 -3.06
CA LYS A 219 1.78 23.10 -4.31
C LYS A 219 0.92 22.08 -5.06
N THR A 220 0.84 22.24 -6.39
CA THR A 220 0.17 21.31 -7.30
C THR A 220 0.56 19.87 -6.99
N ALA A 221 -0.39 18.93 -7.08
CA ALA A 221 -0.17 17.53 -6.79
C ALA A 221 1.06 17.00 -7.56
N SER A 222 2.06 16.51 -6.84
CA SER A 222 3.33 16.04 -7.40
C SER A 222 3.69 14.69 -6.83
N ARG A 223 4.57 13.96 -7.53
CA ARG A 223 5.18 12.75 -6.98
C ARG A 223 6.11 13.12 -5.83
N ILE A 224 6.22 12.23 -4.86
CA ILE A 224 6.99 12.46 -3.63
C ILE A 224 8.03 11.35 -3.46
N SER A 225 9.17 11.66 -2.85
CA SER A 225 10.18 10.63 -2.57
C SER A 225 9.67 9.63 -1.53
N VAL A 226 10.08 8.36 -1.68
CA VAL A 226 9.85 7.31 -0.69
C VAL A 226 10.43 7.72 0.67
N ARG A 227 11.60 8.37 0.69
CA ARG A 227 12.21 8.91 1.93
C ARG A 227 11.25 9.83 2.68
N THR A 228 10.63 10.77 1.99
CA THR A 228 9.71 11.72 2.60
C THR A 228 8.47 11.01 3.15
N VAL A 229 7.91 10.05 2.42
CA VAL A 229 6.77 9.23 2.87
C VAL A 229 7.13 8.39 4.11
N ALA A 230 8.31 7.77 4.12
CA ALA A 230 8.80 6.99 5.25
C ALA A 230 8.99 7.86 6.50
N ALA A 231 9.56 9.06 6.34
CA ALA A 231 9.70 10.04 7.40
C ALA A 231 8.32 10.50 7.92
N TYR A 232 7.40 10.82 7.02
CA TYR A 232 6.03 11.22 7.35
C TYR A 232 5.30 10.15 8.18
N TYR A 233 5.30 8.89 7.78
CA TYR A 233 4.62 7.82 8.54
C TYR A 233 5.22 7.58 9.91
N LYS A 234 6.55 7.64 10.02
CA LYS A 234 7.24 7.54 11.31
C LYS A 234 6.84 8.71 12.22
N ASP A 235 6.85 9.93 11.69
CA ASP A 235 6.53 11.13 12.45
C ASP A 235 5.05 11.26 12.78
N TYR A 236 4.16 10.77 11.92
CA TYR A 236 2.72 10.75 12.15
C TYR A 236 2.39 10.01 13.45
N VAL A 237 2.97 8.83 13.66
CA VAL A 237 2.77 8.03 14.88
C VAL A 237 3.18 8.81 16.13
N ARG A 238 4.28 9.57 16.06
CA ARG A 238 4.74 10.45 17.15
C ARG A 238 3.81 11.65 17.34
N LYS A 239 3.52 12.41 16.27
CA LYS A 239 2.70 13.63 16.31
C LYS A 239 1.25 13.36 16.74
N LYS A 240 0.71 12.18 16.42
CA LYS A 240 -0.63 11.73 16.87
C LYS A 240 -0.61 10.92 18.17
N ARG A 241 0.53 10.86 18.89
CA ARG A 241 0.68 10.20 20.20
C ARG A 241 0.29 8.72 20.20
N LEU A 242 0.56 8.01 19.10
CA LEU A 242 0.23 6.60 18.94
C LEU A 242 1.35 5.67 19.41
N GLU A 243 2.55 6.18 19.71
CA GLU A 243 3.74 5.37 20.01
C GLU A 243 3.53 4.33 21.11
N GLN A 244 2.70 4.62 22.12
CA GLN A 244 2.35 3.72 23.21
C GLN A 244 1.70 2.39 22.74
N TYR A 245 1.06 2.40 21.57
CA TYR A 245 0.43 1.20 21.00
C TYR A 245 1.38 0.40 20.10
N PHE A 246 2.57 0.93 19.76
CA PHE A 246 3.47 0.33 18.77
C PHE A 246 4.62 -0.42 19.43
N ARG A 247 4.74 -1.72 19.11
CA ARG A 247 5.93 -2.52 19.44
C ARG A 247 6.78 -2.77 18.20
N ARG A 248 7.86 -2.01 18.10
CA ARG A 248 8.83 -2.05 16.99
C ARG A 248 9.77 -3.25 17.13
N GLY A 249 10.35 -3.69 16.02
CA GLY A 249 11.35 -4.77 16.02
C GLY A 249 10.80 -6.12 16.46
N THR A 250 9.53 -6.41 16.20
CA THR A 250 8.90 -7.69 16.56
C THR A 250 8.65 -8.54 15.32
N VAL A 251 8.78 -9.86 15.46
CA VAL A 251 8.43 -10.85 14.43
C VAL A 251 7.36 -11.76 15.01
N VAL A 252 6.23 -11.86 14.32
CA VAL A 252 5.15 -12.78 14.66
C VAL A 252 5.43 -14.09 13.97
N THR A 253 5.36 -15.19 14.71
CA THR A 253 5.68 -16.54 14.22
C THR A 253 4.46 -17.46 14.20
N SER A 254 3.39 -17.13 14.92
CA SER A 254 2.17 -17.93 14.91
C SER A 254 0.95 -17.11 15.33
N VAL A 255 -0.13 -17.24 14.56
CA VAL A 255 -1.47 -16.75 14.87
C VAL A 255 -2.42 -17.94 14.77
N ARG A 256 -3.07 -18.29 15.87
CA ARG A 256 -3.96 -19.45 15.94
C ARG A 256 -5.22 -19.14 16.76
N PRO A 257 -6.36 -19.75 16.43
CA PRO A 257 -7.50 -19.74 17.34
C PRO A 257 -7.13 -20.43 18.66
N VAL A 258 -7.70 -19.95 19.76
CA VAL A 258 -7.62 -20.66 21.05
C VAL A 258 -8.45 -21.94 20.93
N CYS A 259 -7.86 -23.09 21.25
CA CYS A 259 -8.58 -24.37 21.25
C CYS A 259 -9.13 -24.65 22.65
N ASP A 260 -10.37 -25.16 22.74
CA ASP A 260 -11.03 -25.49 24.01
C ASP A 260 -10.40 -26.66 24.79
N LEU A 261 -9.40 -27.33 24.20
CA LEU A 261 -8.67 -28.46 24.79
C LEU A 261 -7.53 -28.06 25.73
N ASP A 262 -7.20 -26.77 25.87
CA ASP A 262 -6.30 -26.32 26.92
C ASP A 262 -7.02 -26.45 28.27
N ALA A 263 -6.91 -27.61 28.91
CA ALA A 263 -7.61 -28.00 30.15
C ALA A 263 -7.42 -27.03 31.33
N ASN A 264 -6.40 -26.16 31.28
CA ASN A 264 -6.15 -25.10 32.28
C ASN A 264 -6.92 -23.79 32.03
N CYS A 265 -7.65 -23.66 30.91
CA CYS A 265 -8.35 -22.42 30.52
C CYS A 265 -9.85 -22.44 30.87
N GLN A 266 -10.40 -23.55 31.36
CA GLN A 266 -11.83 -23.68 31.65
C GLN A 266 -12.29 -22.98 32.95
N GLN A 267 -11.36 -22.48 33.78
CA GLN A 267 -11.70 -21.86 35.08
C GLN A 267 -11.82 -20.33 35.06
N GLN A 268 -11.55 -19.66 33.94
CA GLN A 268 -11.81 -18.22 33.78
C GLN A 268 -12.47 -18.02 32.41
N GLY A 269 -13.76 -17.67 32.41
CA GLY A 269 -14.61 -17.53 31.22
C GLY A 269 -13.84 -17.04 29.99
N ASN A 270 -13.71 -17.92 28.99
CA ASN A 270 -12.75 -17.79 27.89
C ASN A 270 -13.17 -16.65 26.93
N HIS A 271 -12.89 -15.41 27.30
CA HIS A 271 -13.22 -14.22 26.50
C HIS A 271 -12.27 -14.00 25.31
N TYR A 272 -11.20 -14.78 25.17
CA TYR A 272 -10.18 -14.62 24.14
C TYR A 272 -10.33 -15.68 23.04
N LYS A 273 -10.25 -15.25 21.78
CA LYS A 273 -10.46 -16.13 20.61
C LYS A 273 -9.17 -16.49 19.90
N TRP A 274 -8.12 -15.70 20.07
CA TRP A 274 -6.87 -15.81 19.33
C TRP A 274 -5.65 -15.81 20.23
N THR A 275 -4.63 -16.57 19.84
CA THR A 275 -3.27 -16.52 20.40
C THR A 275 -2.29 -16.07 19.33
N VAL A 276 -1.45 -15.10 19.67
CA VAL A 276 -0.39 -14.57 18.81
C VAL A 276 0.95 -14.79 19.51
N ASN A 277 1.87 -15.52 18.87
CA ASN A 277 3.23 -15.76 19.36
C ASN A 277 4.24 -15.06 18.45
N GLY A 278 5.38 -14.68 19.03
CA GLY A 278 6.46 -14.07 18.28
C GLY A 278 7.68 -13.83 19.16
N TYR A 279 8.63 -13.06 18.65
CA TYR A 279 9.83 -12.67 19.37
C TYR A 279 10.25 -11.24 19.03
N GLU A 280 11.00 -10.62 19.93
CA GLU A 280 11.68 -9.34 19.69
C GLU A 280 13.02 -9.58 18.99
N LYS A 281 13.26 -8.89 17.86
CA LYS A 281 14.44 -9.10 17.01
C LYS A 281 15.77 -8.82 17.71
N GLN A 282 15.81 -7.78 18.55
CA GLN A 282 17.05 -7.36 19.20
C GLN A 282 17.45 -8.29 20.34
N THR A 283 16.49 -8.71 21.16
CA THR A 283 16.74 -9.48 22.38
C THR A 283 16.54 -10.98 22.19
N GLY A 284 15.87 -11.40 21.11
CA GLY A 284 15.40 -12.77 20.91
C GLY A 284 14.29 -13.19 21.88
N LYS A 285 13.81 -12.28 22.75
CA LYS A 285 12.85 -12.62 23.80
C LYS A 285 11.50 -13.02 23.20
N PRO A 286 10.99 -14.23 23.50
CA PRO A 286 9.68 -14.64 23.01
C PRO A 286 8.56 -13.86 23.72
N PHE A 287 7.44 -13.67 23.02
CA PHE A 287 6.22 -13.14 23.59
C PHE A 287 5.01 -13.97 23.15
N ARG A 288 3.96 -13.94 23.97
CA ARG A 288 2.65 -14.51 23.67
C ARG A 288 1.56 -13.54 24.08
N TYR A 289 0.60 -13.32 23.19
CA TYR A 289 -0.60 -12.55 23.43
C TYR A 289 -1.85 -13.40 23.26
N ARG A 290 -2.85 -13.15 24.10
CA ARG A 290 -4.23 -13.66 23.94
C ARG A 290 -5.14 -12.48 23.68
N CYS A 291 -6.02 -12.58 22.69
CA CYS A 291 -6.84 -11.46 22.29
C CYS A 291 -8.20 -11.88 21.71
N LYS A 292 -9.14 -10.93 21.72
CA LYS A 292 -10.47 -11.11 21.12
C LYS A 292 -10.43 -11.02 19.60
N ARG A 293 -9.53 -10.18 19.07
CA ARG A 293 -9.49 -9.80 17.66
C ARG A 293 -8.05 -9.63 17.17
N VAL A 294 -7.79 -10.11 15.97
CA VAL A 294 -6.52 -9.99 15.23
C VAL A 294 -6.79 -9.31 13.89
N VAL A 295 -5.92 -8.40 13.48
CA VAL A 295 -5.98 -7.71 12.19
C VAL A 295 -4.70 -7.98 11.41
N LEU A 296 -4.83 -8.57 10.24
CA LEU A 296 -3.76 -8.81 9.28
C LEU A 296 -3.53 -7.56 8.43
N ALA A 297 -2.42 -6.86 8.66
CA ALA A 297 -2.07 -5.60 8.02
C ALA A 297 -0.60 -5.58 7.56
N THR A 298 -0.05 -6.74 7.20
CA THR A 298 1.37 -6.92 6.87
C THR A 298 1.74 -6.48 5.45
N GLY A 299 0.76 -6.22 4.59
CA GLY A 299 0.99 -5.87 3.18
C GLY A 299 1.33 -7.09 2.32
N THR A 300 1.89 -6.85 1.13
CA THR A 300 2.16 -7.90 0.12
C THR A 300 3.57 -7.83 -0.48
N THR A 301 4.45 -7.06 0.13
CA THR A 301 5.81 -6.76 -0.36
C THR A 301 6.91 -7.44 0.45
N ASP A 302 6.57 -8.40 1.31
CA ASP A 302 7.55 -9.07 2.20
C ASP A 302 8.53 -9.98 1.45
N LEU A 303 8.06 -10.75 0.46
CA LEU A 303 8.85 -11.78 -0.22
C LEU A 303 8.83 -11.53 -1.72
N SER A 304 10.00 -11.35 -2.36
CA SER A 304 10.03 -11.31 -3.82
C SER A 304 9.68 -12.68 -4.41
N LYS A 305 8.95 -12.69 -5.52
CA LYS A 305 8.64 -13.90 -6.28
C LYS A 305 9.94 -14.48 -6.86
N ARG A 306 9.95 -15.79 -7.02
CA ARG A 306 11.09 -16.57 -7.54
C ARG A 306 10.64 -17.31 -8.79
N LEU A 307 11.56 -17.51 -9.74
CA LEU A 307 11.30 -18.31 -10.94
C LEU A 307 11.33 -19.81 -10.64
N GLY A 308 12.06 -20.23 -9.61
CA GLY A 308 12.22 -21.62 -9.22
C GLY A 308 13.19 -22.39 -10.13
N ILE A 309 14.15 -21.71 -10.72
CA ILE A 309 15.10 -22.29 -11.69
C ILE A 309 16.43 -22.70 -11.02
N PRO A 310 17.18 -23.64 -11.62
CA PRO A 310 18.54 -23.97 -11.19
C PRO A 310 19.44 -22.72 -11.13
N GLY A 311 20.25 -22.62 -10.08
CA GLY A 311 21.18 -21.50 -9.89
C GLY A 311 20.59 -20.30 -9.12
N GLU A 312 19.28 -20.05 -9.19
CA GLU A 312 18.65 -18.83 -8.66
C GLU A 312 18.90 -18.60 -7.17
N ASN A 313 18.80 -19.65 -6.35
CA ASN A 313 19.00 -19.56 -4.90
C ASN A 313 20.45 -19.85 -4.46
N SER A 314 21.27 -20.41 -5.34
CA SER A 314 22.66 -20.80 -5.03
C SER A 314 23.68 -19.72 -5.37
N GLN A 315 23.27 -18.62 -6.00
CA GLN A 315 24.17 -17.57 -6.51
C GLN A 315 23.75 -16.16 -6.05
N PRO A 316 23.64 -15.90 -4.73
CA PRO A 316 23.15 -14.63 -4.20
C PRO A 316 24.04 -13.42 -4.50
N ASP A 317 25.28 -13.64 -4.92
CA ASP A 317 26.27 -12.57 -5.18
C ASP A 317 26.00 -11.78 -6.46
N TRP A 318 25.32 -12.40 -7.44
CA TRP A 318 25.01 -11.81 -8.74
C TRP A 318 23.58 -12.06 -9.23
N VAL A 319 22.77 -12.84 -8.49
CA VAL A 319 21.33 -12.98 -8.73
C VAL A 319 20.57 -12.21 -7.64
N ILE A 320 19.84 -11.18 -8.04
CA ILE A 320 19.22 -10.19 -7.15
C ILE A 320 17.73 -10.11 -7.41
N HIS A 321 16.93 -10.02 -6.34
CA HIS A 321 15.47 -9.88 -6.38
C HIS A 321 14.97 -8.60 -5.68
N ASP A 322 15.86 -7.66 -5.41
CA ASP A 322 15.61 -6.43 -4.66
C ASP A 322 16.31 -5.25 -5.34
N LEU A 323 15.59 -4.15 -5.53
CA LEU A 323 16.09 -3.00 -6.28
C LEU A 323 17.26 -2.31 -5.56
N ASN A 324 17.20 -2.13 -4.24
CA ASN A 324 18.25 -1.45 -3.49
C ASN A 324 19.58 -2.24 -3.54
N LYS A 325 19.48 -3.58 -3.45
CA LYS A 325 20.64 -4.45 -3.64
C LYS A 325 21.21 -4.34 -5.05
N LEU A 326 20.35 -4.23 -6.06
CA LEU A 326 20.78 -4.03 -7.45
C LEU A 326 21.52 -2.70 -7.58
N GLU A 327 20.95 -1.58 -7.10
CA GLU A 327 21.60 -0.27 -7.18
C GLU A 327 22.98 -0.28 -6.51
N SER A 328 23.08 -0.84 -5.30
CA SER A 328 24.36 -1.00 -4.60
C SER A 328 25.36 -1.83 -5.41
N LYS A 329 24.88 -2.84 -6.15
CA LYS A 329 25.71 -3.69 -7.00
C LYS A 329 26.15 -2.96 -8.27
N LEU A 330 25.28 -2.14 -8.88
CA LEU A 330 25.62 -1.31 -10.03
C LEU A 330 26.71 -0.29 -9.66
N ASP A 331 26.62 0.34 -8.49
CA ASP A 331 27.65 1.27 -8.00
C ASP A 331 28.99 0.56 -7.82
N GLN A 332 29.00 -0.64 -7.21
CA GLN A 332 30.20 -1.46 -7.08
C GLN A 332 30.83 -1.86 -8.44
N LEU A 333 30.01 -2.08 -9.47
CA LEU A 333 30.52 -2.39 -10.81
C LEU A 333 31.24 -1.18 -11.43
N ILE A 334 30.68 0.02 -11.27
CA ILE A 334 31.31 1.25 -11.75
C ILE A 334 32.61 1.52 -11.01
N ASP A 335 32.61 1.40 -9.68
CA ASP A 335 33.80 1.66 -8.87
C ASP A 335 34.96 0.74 -9.27
N ARG A 336 34.67 -0.55 -9.51
CA ARG A 336 35.66 -1.52 -10.02
C ARG A 336 36.12 -1.18 -11.43
N HIS A 337 35.20 -0.77 -12.31
CA HIS A 337 35.53 -0.40 -13.68
C HIS A 337 36.41 0.85 -13.76
N HIS A 338 36.14 1.85 -12.91
CA HIS A 338 36.94 3.06 -12.82
C HIS A 338 38.33 2.82 -12.25
N ALA A 339 38.50 1.81 -11.40
CA ALA A 339 39.79 1.41 -10.84
C ALA A 339 40.72 0.71 -11.86
N ILE A 340 40.20 0.28 -13.02
CA ILE A 340 41.00 -0.29 -14.11
C ILE A 340 41.61 0.84 -14.95
N GLU A 341 42.87 0.67 -15.34
CA GLU A 341 43.63 1.62 -16.16
C GLU A 341 42.88 1.94 -17.46
N LEU A 342 42.94 3.21 -17.89
CA LEU A 342 42.16 3.75 -19.01
C LEU A 342 42.36 2.97 -20.33
N GLU A 343 43.53 2.37 -20.52
CA GLU A 343 43.90 1.62 -21.73
C GLU A 343 43.33 0.19 -21.75
N GLU A 344 42.88 -0.35 -20.60
CA GLU A 344 42.35 -1.71 -20.45
C GLU A 344 40.84 -1.76 -20.14
N ARG A 345 40.15 -0.61 -20.16
CA ARG A 345 38.72 -0.53 -19.84
C ARG A 345 37.86 -1.29 -20.85
N GLN A 346 37.61 -2.56 -20.57
CA GLN A 346 36.61 -3.36 -21.27
C GLN A 346 35.20 -2.84 -21.01
N ILE A 347 34.27 -3.08 -21.94
CA ILE A 347 32.86 -2.78 -21.73
C ILE A 347 32.35 -3.67 -20.59
N ILE A 348 31.70 -3.07 -19.60
CA ILE A 348 31.07 -3.82 -18.49
C ILE A 348 30.05 -4.78 -19.09
N ASP A 349 30.12 -6.06 -18.70
CA ASP A 349 29.13 -7.07 -19.11
C ASP A 349 27.71 -6.61 -18.75
N PRO A 350 26.70 -6.91 -19.59
CA PRO A 350 25.36 -6.40 -19.40
C PRO A 350 24.72 -6.89 -18.10
N VAL A 351 23.76 -6.12 -17.60
CA VAL A 351 22.83 -6.54 -16.55
C VAL A 351 21.59 -7.13 -17.21
N LEU A 352 21.22 -8.34 -16.82
CA LEU A 352 19.96 -8.96 -17.24
C LEU A 352 18.84 -8.54 -16.27
N VAL A 353 17.84 -7.81 -16.75
CA VAL A 353 16.63 -7.48 -15.99
C VAL A 353 15.47 -8.35 -16.47
N ILE A 354 14.79 -9.03 -15.54
CA ILE A 354 13.64 -9.90 -15.82
C ILE A 354 12.37 -9.34 -15.19
N GLY A 355 11.37 -9.09 -16.03
CA GLY A 355 10.06 -8.55 -15.65
C GLY A 355 9.76 -7.22 -16.32
N ALA A 356 8.49 -6.86 -16.41
CA ALA A 356 8.03 -5.64 -17.12
C ALA A 356 7.23 -4.68 -16.20
N GLY A 357 7.41 -4.79 -14.89
CA GLY A 357 6.77 -3.92 -13.91
C GLY A 357 7.57 -2.65 -13.62
N LEU A 358 7.04 -1.81 -12.74
CA LEU A 358 7.67 -0.56 -12.29
C LEU A 358 9.08 -0.76 -11.76
N SER A 359 9.29 -1.74 -10.87
CA SER A 359 10.63 -2.02 -10.33
C SER A 359 11.64 -2.44 -11.41
N ALA A 360 11.19 -3.16 -12.45
CA ALA A 360 12.05 -3.50 -13.57
C ALA A 360 12.39 -2.25 -14.41
N ALA A 361 11.43 -1.36 -14.61
CA ALA A 361 11.67 -0.07 -15.26
C ALA A 361 12.66 0.79 -14.48
N ASP A 362 12.53 0.89 -13.14
CA ASP A 362 13.49 1.58 -12.28
C ASP A 362 14.89 0.98 -12.41
N ALA A 363 15.02 -0.36 -12.41
CA ALA A 363 16.29 -1.06 -12.59
C ALA A 363 16.94 -0.78 -13.97
N ILE A 364 16.14 -0.79 -15.04
CA ILE A 364 16.61 -0.47 -16.40
C ILE A 364 17.14 0.96 -16.44
N MET A 365 16.40 1.92 -15.89
CA MET A 365 16.83 3.31 -15.85
C MET A 365 18.10 3.47 -14.99
N ALA A 366 18.16 2.84 -13.81
CA ALA A 366 19.30 2.89 -12.91
C ALA A 366 20.59 2.37 -13.56
N ALA A 367 20.52 1.25 -14.30
CA ALA A 367 21.66 0.69 -15.03
C ALA A 367 22.07 1.57 -16.23
N ARG A 368 21.11 2.05 -17.03
CA ARG A 368 21.41 2.88 -18.21
C ARG A 368 21.99 4.24 -17.85
N PHE A 369 21.50 4.90 -16.78
CA PHE A 369 22.06 6.16 -16.30
C PHE A 369 23.51 6.02 -15.81
N ARG A 370 23.91 4.81 -15.44
CA ARG A 370 25.27 4.44 -15.05
C ARG A 370 26.15 3.98 -16.23
N GLY A 371 25.61 4.03 -17.46
CA GLY A 371 26.33 3.59 -18.66
C GLY A 371 26.48 2.07 -18.79
N ILE A 372 25.75 1.28 -18.00
CA ILE A 372 25.84 -0.18 -18.00
C ILE A 372 24.85 -0.76 -19.03
N PRO A 373 25.29 -1.64 -19.96
CA PRO A 373 24.40 -2.29 -20.91
C PRO A 373 23.30 -3.13 -20.23
N VAL A 374 22.10 -3.12 -20.80
CA VAL A 374 20.94 -3.85 -20.27
C VAL A 374 20.42 -4.87 -21.28
N LEU A 375 20.31 -6.12 -20.85
CA LEU A 375 19.47 -7.13 -21.48
C LEU A 375 18.13 -7.16 -20.73
N HIS A 376 17.01 -6.91 -21.41
CA HIS A 376 15.71 -6.84 -20.77
C HIS A 376 14.79 -7.97 -21.25
N ALA A 377 14.58 -8.99 -20.42
CA ALA A 377 13.70 -10.10 -20.71
C ALA A 377 12.32 -9.92 -20.06
N PHE A 378 11.28 -10.04 -20.87
CA PHE A 378 9.89 -9.89 -20.44
C PHE A 378 8.97 -10.79 -21.27
N ARG A 379 7.77 -11.07 -20.76
CA ARG A 379 6.79 -11.94 -21.44
C ARG A 379 6.33 -11.28 -22.74
N ASP A 380 6.19 -12.07 -23.80
CA ASP A 380 5.61 -11.59 -25.05
C ASP A 380 4.09 -11.43 -24.91
N SER A 381 3.58 -10.25 -25.24
CA SER A 381 2.14 -9.93 -25.24
C SER A 381 1.52 -9.92 -26.63
N SER A 382 2.28 -10.17 -27.70
CA SER A 382 1.77 -10.15 -29.08
C SER A 382 0.63 -11.17 -29.28
N ASN A 383 0.71 -12.33 -28.60
CA ASN A 383 -0.32 -13.36 -28.59
C ASN A 383 -1.50 -13.11 -27.61
N GLU A 384 -1.47 -12.06 -26.78
CA GLU A 384 -2.58 -11.74 -25.86
C GLU A 384 -3.64 -10.81 -26.47
N TRP A 385 -3.37 -10.23 -27.64
CA TRP A 385 -4.30 -9.34 -28.37
C TRP A 385 -5.60 -10.05 -28.81
N ASN A 386 -5.56 -11.37 -28.98
CA ASN A 386 -6.68 -12.20 -29.44
C ASN A 386 -7.61 -12.70 -28.32
N LYS A 387 -7.34 -12.37 -27.04
CA LYS A 387 -8.19 -12.79 -25.91
C LYS A 387 -9.37 -11.82 -25.74
N THR A 388 -10.57 -12.37 -25.53
CA THR A 388 -11.83 -11.61 -25.37
C THR A 388 -11.78 -10.62 -24.21
N HIS A 389 -12.54 -9.52 -24.31
CA HIS A 389 -12.53 -8.36 -23.38
C HIS A 389 -12.64 -8.68 -21.88
N THR A 390 -13.21 -9.82 -21.51
CA THR A 390 -13.36 -10.31 -20.13
C THR A 390 -12.07 -10.84 -19.52
N GLU A 391 -11.06 -11.20 -20.33
CA GLU A 391 -9.74 -11.70 -19.88
C GLU A 391 -8.61 -10.67 -20.01
N LYS A 392 -8.89 -9.48 -20.58
CA LYS A 392 -7.92 -8.39 -20.80
C LYS A 392 -7.36 -7.76 -19.51
N THR A 393 -7.83 -8.15 -18.32
CA THR A 393 -7.60 -7.36 -17.10
C THR A 393 -6.19 -7.44 -16.49
N ASN A 394 -5.20 -8.09 -17.12
CA ASN A 394 -3.88 -8.29 -16.50
C ASN A 394 -2.68 -8.33 -17.47
N ALA A 395 -2.74 -7.69 -18.64
CA ALA A 395 -1.54 -7.55 -19.46
C ALA A 395 -0.50 -6.70 -18.71
N ILE A 396 0.74 -7.19 -18.57
CA ILE A 396 1.78 -6.55 -17.73
C ILE A 396 2.21 -5.20 -18.32
N TYR A 397 2.06 -5.02 -19.64
CA TYR A 397 2.32 -3.77 -20.36
C TYR A 397 1.34 -2.64 -20.02
N ASP A 398 0.08 -2.96 -19.71
CA ASP A 398 -0.96 -1.96 -19.40
C ASP A 398 -0.55 -1.07 -18.21
N ARG A 399 0.34 -1.55 -17.33
CA ARG A 399 0.78 -0.77 -16.18
C ARG A 399 1.73 0.36 -16.53
N LEU A 400 2.63 0.17 -17.49
CA LEU A 400 3.51 1.26 -17.94
C LEU A 400 2.79 2.13 -18.97
N GLN A 401 1.99 1.52 -19.85
CA GLN A 401 1.20 2.22 -20.86
C GLN A 401 0.08 3.09 -20.24
N GLY A 402 -0.55 2.61 -19.15
CA GLY A 402 -1.62 3.32 -18.46
C GLY A 402 -1.15 4.50 -17.61
N LEU A 403 0.15 4.78 -17.55
CA LEU A 403 0.72 5.92 -16.85
C LEU A 403 0.86 7.10 -17.81
N SER A 404 0.42 8.29 -17.37
CA SER A 404 0.55 9.51 -18.14
C SER A 404 2.02 9.84 -18.42
N SER A 405 2.37 10.05 -19.68
CA SER A 405 3.73 10.45 -20.10
C SER A 405 4.17 11.78 -19.49
N SER A 406 3.22 12.67 -19.14
CA SER A 406 3.53 13.96 -18.50
C SER A 406 3.92 13.85 -17.02
N ILE A 407 3.42 12.82 -16.31
CA ILE A 407 3.66 12.65 -14.86
C ILE A 407 4.75 11.60 -14.62
N TYR A 408 4.89 10.64 -15.54
CA TYR A 408 5.76 9.47 -15.43
C TYR A 408 6.63 9.29 -16.69
N PRO A 409 7.40 10.31 -17.10
CA PRO A 409 8.15 10.27 -18.36
C PRO A 409 9.18 9.13 -18.38
N GLU A 410 9.77 8.75 -17.25
CA GLU A 410 10.76 7.69 -17.18
C GLU A 410 10.16 6.30 -17.44
N TYR A 411 8.95 6.04 -16.95
CA TYR A 411 8.24 4.77 -17.19
C TYR A 411 7.73 4.69 -18.61
N HIS A 412 7.24 5.81 -19.15
CA HIS A 412 6.88 5.91 -20.55
C HIS A 412 8.09 5.64 -21.46
N LYS A 413 9.28 6.14 -21.08
CA LYS A 413 10.50 5.89 -21.83
C LYS A 413 10.88 4.41 -21.87
N VAL A 414 10.78 3.70 -20.75
CA VAL A 414 11.00 2.25 -20.74
C VAL A 414 9.99 1.52 -21.62
N TYR A 415 8.73 1.93 -21.61
CA TYR A 415 7.71 1.39 -22.51
C TYR A 415 8.07 1.62 -23.99
N GLU A 416 8.52 2.81 -24.39
CA GLU A 416 9.01 3.08 -25.75
C GLU A 416 10.18 2.17 -26.12
N MET A 417 11.14 1.96 -25.20
CA MET A 417 12.28 1.05 -25.41
C MET A 417 11.83 -0.40 -25.61
N MET A 418 10.81 -0.85 -24.86
CA MET A 418 10.22 -2.18 -25.03
C MET A 418 9.54 -2.34 -26.39
N ALA A 419 8.76 -1.33 -26.81
CA ALA A 419 8.02 -1.35 -28.07
C ALA A 419 8.93 -1.30 -29.31
N ASP A 420 10.03 -0.56 -29.23
CA ASP A 420 11.03 -0.41 -30.31
C ASP A 420 12.01 -1.61 -30.40
N GLY A 421 11.92 -2.57 -29.49
CA GLY A 421 12.88 -3.68 -29.39
C GLY A 421 14.29 -3.25 -28.95
N GLY A 422 14.48 -1.97 -28.63
CA GLY A 422 15.78 -1.38 -28.26
C GLY A 422 16.64 -0.92 -29.42
N THR A 423 16.13 -0.90 -30.67
CA THR A 423 16.93 -0.57 -31.85
C THR A 423 17.49 0.86 -31.83
N ASN A 424 16.72 1.81 -31.28
CA ASN A 424 17.07 3.23 -31.21
C ASN A 424 17.64 3.65 -29.85
N TYR A 425 17.97 2.68 -28.98
CA TYR A 425 18.34 2.93 -27.59
C TYR A 425 19.69 2.32 -27.24
N PRO A 426 20.78 3.11 -27.25
CA PRO A 426 22.08 2.63 -26.83
C PRO A 426 22.03 1.99 -25.45
N LEU A 427 22.85 0.94 -25.27
CA LEU A 427 22.97 0.19 -24.01
C LEU A 427 21.69 -0.54 -23.58
N TYR A 428 20.74 -0.77 -24.48
CA TYR A 428 19.52 -1.51 -24.19
C TYR A 428 19.17 -2.49 -25.30
N ARG A 429 18.89 -3.74 -24.94
CA ARG A 429 18.40 -4.78 -25.84
C ARG A 429 17.18 -5.46 -25.24
N ALA A 430 16.05 -5.42 -25.95
CA ALA A 430 14.85 -6.14 -25.55
C ALA A 430 14.93 -7.62 -25.93
N LEU A 431 14.41 -8.48 -25.06
CA LEU A 431 14.27 -9.92 -25.24
C LEU A 431 12.82 -10.34 -24.95
N PRO A 432 11.84 -9.93 -25.79
CA PRO A 432 10.43 -10.25 -25.60
C PRO A 432 10.19 -11.76 -25.78
N GLY A 433 9.45 -12.36 -24.84
CA GLY A 433 9.11 -13.78 -24.87
C GLY A 433 10.20 -14.73 -24.40
N TYR A 434 11.40 -14.23 -24.09
CA TYR A 434 12.50 -15.08 -23.67
C TYR A 434 12.24 -15.69 -22.29
N THR A 435 12.56 -16.98 -22.14
CA THR A 435 12.43 -17.72 -20.88
C THR A 435 13.81 -18.07 -20.35
N LEU A 436 14.11 -17.67 -19.11
CA LEU A 436 15.36 -18.02 -18.43
C LEU A 436 15.30 -19.45 -17.92
N HIS A 437 16.30 -20.27 -18.27
CA HIS A 437 16.38 -21.69 -17.88
C HIS A 437 17.45 -21.96 -16.85
N GLU A 438 18.65 -21.39 -17.04
CA GLU A 438 19.82 -21.73 -16.23
C GLU A 438 20.68 -20.51 -15.93
N LEU A 439 21.26 -20.52 -14.72
CA LEU A 439 22.22 -19.55 -14.22
C LEU A 439 23.49 -20.31 -13.83
N SER A 440 24.57 -20.15 -14.59
CA SER A 440 25.83 -20.85 -14.36
C SER A 440 27.00 -19.87 -14.19
N ALA A 441 27.96 -20.25 -13.36
CA ALA A 441 29.21 -19.52 -13.21
C ALA A 441 30.34 -20.44 -13.65
N SER A 442 30.88 -20.21 -14.85
CA SER A 442 31.96 -21.02 -15.40
C SER A 442 33.31 -20.50 -14.91
N ARG A 443 34.21 -21.41 -14.52
CA ARG A 443 35.64 -21.13 -14.45
C ARG A 443 36.23 -21.52 -15.80
N ASP A 444 37.07 -20.68 -16.39
CA ASP A 444 37.85 -21.12 -17.55
C ASP A 444 38.87 -22.15 -17.04
N ASP A 445 38.58 -23.43 -17.27
CA ASP A 445 39.45 -24.56 -16.88
C ASP A 445 40.74 -24.65 -17.74
N PHE A 446 40.98 -23.70 -18.63
CA PHE A 446 42.03 -23.78 -19.67
C PHE A 446 43.13 -22.71 -19.62
N ILE A 447 43.19 -21.86 -18.59
CA ILE A 447 44.30 -20.89 -18.45
C ILE A 447 44.86 -20.90 -17.02
N ASP A 448 46.18 -21.03 -16.99
CA ASP A 448 47.14 -21.13 -15.89
C ASP A 448 46.93 -20.11 -14.74
N ASP A 449 47.55 -20.44 -13.60
CA ASP A 449 47.42 -19.98 -12.20
C ASP A 449 47.37 -18.47 -11.84
N THR A 450 46.89 -17.58 -12.73
CA THR A 450 46.65 -16.15 -12.44
C THR A 450 45.16 -15.83 -12.44
N ALA A 451 44.55 -15.81 -11.24
CA ALA A 451 43.25 -15.20 -10.91
C ALA A 451 42.18 -15.21 -12.02
N SER A 452 41.80 -16.39 -12.52
CA SER A 452 40.75 -16.54 -13.54
C SER A 452 39.39 -16.06 -13.00
N GLU A 453 38.89 -14.92 -13.50
CA GLU A 453 37.60 -14.36 -13.09
C GLU A 453 36.45 -15.31 -13.48
N LYS A 454 35.60 -15.66 -12.52
CA LYS A 454 34.39 -16.46 -12.78
C LYS A 454 33.48 -15.71 -13.75
N LYS A 455 33.30 -16.25 -14.95
CA LYS A 455 32.37 -15.70 -15.95
C LYS A 455 30.95 -16.15 -15.61
N GLN A 456 30.06 -15.19 -15.43
CA GLN A 456 28.66 -15.43 -15.11
C GLN A 456 27.88 -15.52 -16.42
N MET A 457 27.22 -16.66 -16.62
CA MET A 457 26.53 -17.00 -17.86
C MET A 457 25.06 -17.29 -17.56
N VAL A 458 24.20 -16.85 -18.47
CA VAL A 458 22.75 -17.06 -18.38
C VAL A 458 22.25 -17.68 -19.68
N THR A 459 21.38 -18.68 -19.55
CA THR A 459 20.84 -19.40 -20.70
C THR A 459 19.34 -19.14 -20.81
N LEU A 460 18.92 -18.54 -21.92
CA LEU A 460 17.53 -18.22 -22.22
C LEU A 460 17.09 -18.92 -23.51
N SER A 461 15.82 -19.32 -23.59
CA SER A 461 15.22 -19.71 -24.87
C SER A 461 14.35 -18.58 -25.43
N ASP A 462 14.40 -18.36 -26.74
CA ASP A 462 13.45 -17.48 -27.42
C ASP A 462 12.08 -18.16 -27.65
N LEU A 463 11.19 -17.49 -28.38
CA LEU A 463 9.84 -17.97 -28.70
C LEU A 463 9.83 -19.22 -29.60
N ASP A 464 10.88 -19.41 -30.40
CA ASP A 464 11.05 -20.57 -31.29
C ASP A 464 11.71 -21.75 -30.54
N GLY A 465 12.03 -21.57 -29.26
CA GLY A 465 12.71 -22.56 -28.42
C GLY A 465 14.22 -22.64 -28.67
N CYS A 466 14.80 -21.73 -29.46
CA CYS A 466 16.24 -21.69 -29.67
C CYS A 466 16.93 -21.17 -28.41
N VAL A 467 18.00 -21.85 -28.01
CA VAL A 467 18.73 -21.58 -26.76
C VAL A 467 19.88 -20.61 -27.02
N HIS A 468 19.92 -19.53 -26.26
CA HIS A 468 20.91 -18.47 -26.32
C HIS A 468 21.62 -18.36 -24.98
N THR A 469 22.94 -18.22 -25.00
CA THR A 469 23.74 -18.02 -23.78
C THR A 469 24.35 -16.62 -23.81
N PHE A 470 24.16 -15.86 -22.73
CA PHE A 470 24.70 -14.52 -22.58
C PHE A 470 25.65 -14.46 -21.40
N ARG A 471 26.75 -13.71 -21.55
CA ARG A 471 27.58 -13.29 -20.42
C ARG A 471 26.95 -12.07 -19.77
N VAL A 472 26.90 -12.03 -18.45
CA VAL A 472 26.28 -10.93 -17.68
C VAL A 472 27.13 -10.55 -16.47
N SER A 473 26.93 -9.35 -15.94
CA SER A 473 27.53 -8.91 -14.67
C SER A 473 26.62 -9.15 -13.47
N VAL A 474 25.30 -9.07 -13.67
CA VAL A 474 24.25 -9.25 -12.65
C VAL A 474 22.95 -9.67 -13.32
N VAL A 475 22.15 -10.48 -12.62
CA VAL A 475 20.76 -10.79 -12.98
C VAL A 475 19.82 -10.19 -11.94
N ALA A 476 18.89 -9.35 -12.38
CA ALA A 476 17.84 -8.76 -11.57
C ALA A 476 16.48 -9.40 -11.90
N ILE A 477 15.97 -10.26 -11.03
CA ILE A 477 14.66 -10.92 -11.18
C ILE A 477 13.60 -10.09 -10.45
N LEU A 478 12.91 -9.20 -11.19
CA LEU A 478 11.99 -8.19 -10.66
C LEU A 478 10.55 -8.47 -11.12
N ILE A 479 10.08 -9.69 -10.84
CA ILE A 479 8.76 -10.21 -11.27
C ILE A 479 7.64 -9.99 -10.23
N GLY A 480 7.87 -9.10 -9.26
CA GLY A 480 6.92 -8.72 -8.21
C GLY A 480 7.10 -9.48 -6.89
N TYR A 481 6.20 -9.23 -5.95
CA TYR A 481 6.27 -9.70 -4.57
C TYR A 481 5.02 -10.51 -4.18
N LYS A 482 5.12 -11.26 -3.09
CA LYS A 482 4.03 -11.97 -2.41
C LYS A 482 4.08 -11.68 -0.89
N PRO A 483 2.93 -11.75 -0.20
CA PRO A 483 2.90 -11.58 1.26
C PRO A 483 3.64 -12.72 1.98
N ASP A 484 4.23 -12.40 3.13
CA ASP A 484 4.73 -13.38 4.10
C ASP A 484 3.64 -13.69 5.12
N LEU A 485 2.96 -14.82 4.94
CA LEU A 485 1.89 -15.30 5.81
C LEU A 485 2.28 -16.58 6.57
N SER A 486 3.59 -16.86 6.67
CA SER A 486 4.14 -18.07 7.33
C SER A 486 3.72 -18.24 8.79
N TYR A 487 3.25 -17.17 9.43
CA TYR A 487 2.70 -17.19 10.78
C TYR A 487 1.24 -17.72 10.85
N LEU A 488 0.59 -17.96 9.72
CA LEU A 488 -0.73 -18.57 9.64
C LEU A 488 -0.61 -20.06 9.29
N LYS A 489 -1.63 -20.85 9.64
CA LYS A 489 -1.73 -22.24 9.21
C LYS A 489 -1.73 -22.30 7.68
N ALA A 490 -0.89 -23.15 7.10
CA ALA A 490 -0.76 -23.33 5.65
C ALA A 490 -0.56 -22.02 4.87
N ASP A 491 0.22 -21.08 5.43
CA ASP A 491 0.49 -19.76 4.84
C ASP A 491 -0.77 -18.95 4.47
N GLY A 492 -1.89 -19.21 5.18
CA GLY A 492 -3.18 -18.56 4.93
C GLY A 492 -3.97 -19.13 3.75
N ILE A 493 -3.53 -20.24 3.13
CA ILE A 493 -4.34 -20.98 2.13
C ILE A 493 -5.71 -21.31 2.74
N GLY A 494 -6.77 -21.13 1.95
CA GLY A 494 -8.16 -21.24 2.39
C GLY A 494 -8.81 -19.91 2.79
N LEU A 495 -8.05 -18.85 3.08
CA LEU A 495 -8.61 -17.54 3.45
C LEU A 495 -8.96 -16.65 2.24
N GLY A 496 -8.47 -17.00 1.04
CA GLY A 496 -8.62 -16.21 -0.18
C GLY A 496 -9.95 -16.44 -0.89
N LYS A 497 -10.24 -15.58 -1.88
CA LYS A 497 -11.38 -15.75 -2.81
C LYS A 497 -11.37 -17.15 -3.44
N TYR A 498 -10.20 -17.61 -3.86
CA TYR A 498 -9.92 -18.96 -4.35
C TYR A 498 -9.24 -19.77 -3.23
N PRO A 499 -9.96 -20.71 -2.57
CA PRO A 499 -9.46 -21.41 -1.38
C PRO A 499 -8.18 -22.21 -1.61
N ASP A 500 -8.04 -22.83 -2.78
CA ASP A 500 -6.94 -23.76 -3.10
C ASP A 500 -5.68 -23.04 -3.62
N LYS A 501 -5.71 -21.71 -3.73
CA LYS A 501 -4.60 -20.91 -4.24
C LYS A 501 -3.91 -20.15 -3.11
N PRO A 502 -2.59 -19.90 -3.21
CA PRO A 502 -1.90 -18.99 -2.30
C PRO A 502 -2.52 -17.60 -2.29
N ILE A 503 -2.41 -16.89 -1.16
CA ILE A 503 -2.87 -15.51 -1.05
C ILE A 503 -1.97 -14.59 -1.88
N ASP A 504 -2.59 -13.73 -2.68
CA ASP A 504 -1.91 -12.70 -3.47
C ASP A 504 -2.85 -11.49 -3.61
N GLY A 505 -2.38 -10.30 -3.26
CA GLY A 505 -3.23 -9.11 -3.18
C GLY A 505 -3.89 -8.64 -4.48
N LYS A 506 -3.55 -9.25 -5.62
CA LYS A 506 -4.16 -8.96 -6.92
C LYS A 506 -4.99 -10.13 -7.43
N SER A 507 -4.39 -11.31 -7.48
CA SER A 507 -4.99 -12.49 -8.10
C SER A 507 -5.83 -13.35 -7.15
N ASN A 508 -5.54 -13.32 -5.85
CA ASN A 508 -6.27 -14.06 -4.84
C ASN A 508 -6.21 -13.37 -3.46
N PRO A 509 -6.84 -12.19 -3.32
CA PRO A 509 -6.85 -11.48 -2.04
C PRO A 509 -7.64 -12.27 -0.98
N ILE A 510 -7.33 -12.01 0.29
CA ILE A 510 -8.11 -12.51 1.44
C ILE A 510 -9.56 -12.04 1.27
N GLU A 511 -10.48 -12.97 1.42
CA GLU A 511 -11.90 -12.70 1.34
C GLU A 511 -12.41 -12.15 2.66
N VAL A 512 -12.95 -10.93 2.62
CA VAL A 512 -13.52 -10.22 3.76
C VAL A 512 -14.89 -9.68 3.40
N ASP A 513 -15.75 -9.52 4.40
CA ASP A 513 -17.01 -8.79 4.24
C ASP A 513 -16.74 -7.30 3.95
N ASP A 514 -17.44 -6.77 2.96
CA ASP A 514 -17.16 -5.45 2.38
C ASP A 514 -17.38 -4.26 3.33
N PHE A 515 -18.11 -4.45 4.43
CA PHE A 515 -18.49 -3.38 5.36
C PHE A 515 -17.89 -3.55 6.76
N THR A 516 -17.39 -4.74 7.09
CA THR A 516 -16.78 -5.03 8.39
C THR A 516 -15.31 -5.40 8.30
N TYR A 517 -14.83 -5.81 7.12
CA TYR A 517 -13.48 -6.31 6.86
C TYR A 517 -13.09 -7.54 7.70
N GLU A 518 -14.08 -8.22 8.29
CA GLU A 518 -13.88 -9.52 8.94
C GLU A 518 -13.68 -10.58 7.86
N VAL A 519 -12.69 -11.47 8.07
CA VAL A 519 -12.33 -12.53 7.14
C VAL A 519 -13.42 -13.59 7.14
N THR A 520 -14.09 -13.77 6.00
CA THR A 520 -15.30 -14.60 5.88
C THR A 520 -15.01 -16.10 6.04
N LYS A 521 -13.81 -16.52 5.62
CA LYS A 521 -13.33 -17.91 5.67
C LYS A 521 -12.43 -18.19 6.88
N ALA A 522 -12.46 -17.34 7.91
CA ALA A 522 -11.66 -17.54 9.11
C ALA A 522 -12.15 -18.75 9.93
N PRO A 523 -11.25 -19.47 10.64
CA PRO A 523 -11.66 -20.61 11.49
C PRO A 523 -12.49 -20.19 12.71
N THR A 524 -12.43 -18.93 13.11
CA THR A 524 -13.28 -18.34 14.14
C THR A 524 -13.43 -16.84 13.88
N THR A 525 -14.46 -16.23 14.44
CA THR A 525 -14.69 -14.78 14.40
C THR A 525 -13.54 -13.97 15.04
N GLY A 526 -13.45 -12.70 14.67
CA GLY A 526 -12.47 -11.75 15.19
C GLY A 526 -11.16 -11.70 14.39
N LEU A 527 -11.06 -12.37 13.24
CA LEU A 527 -9.96 -12.18 12.30
C LEU A 527 -10.36 -11.16 11.23
N TYR A 528 -9.57 -10.11 11.08
CA TYR A 528 -9.77 -9.09 10.06
C TYR A 528 -8.54 -9.01 9.18
N ALA A 529 -8.69 -8.49 7.96
CA ALA A 529 -7.57 -8.22 7.07
C ALA A 529 -7.74 -6.85 6.41
N LEU A 530 -6.62 -6.18 6.10
CA LEU A 530 -6.64 -4.79 5.64
C LEU A 530 -5.52 -4.50 4.63
N GLY A 531 -5.77 -3.52 3.75
CA GLY A 531 -4.80 -3.03 2.79
C GLY A 531 -4.60 -4.01 1.63
N PRO A 532 -3.37 -4.14 1.08
CA PRO A 532 -3.14 -4.96 -0.09
C PRO A 532 -3.51 -6.43 0.06
N LEU A 533 -3.58 -6.97 1.29
CA LEU A 533 -4.03 -8.34 1.54
C LEU A 533 -5.48 -8.60 1.10
N VAL A 534 -6.34 -7.57 1.11
CA VAL A 534 -7.76 -7.68 0.74
C VAL A 534 -8.07 -7.04 -0.63
N GLY A 535 -7.05 -6.61 -1.36
CA GLY A 535 -7.17 -5.96 -2.67
C GLY A 535 -7.06 -4.42 -2.65
N ASP A 536 -7.02 -3.78 -1.47
CA ASP A 536 -6.85 -2.34 -1.36
C ASP A 536 -5.37 -1.96 -1.55
N ASN A 537 -4.97 -1.79 -2.81
CA ASN A 537 -3.57 -1.56 -3.19
C ASN A 537 -3.12 -0.09 -3.10
N PHE A 538 -4.05 0.86 -2.95
CA PHE A 538 -3.74 2.28 -2.79
C PHE A 538 -3.74 2.69 -1.32
N VAL A 539 -2.77 3.52 -0.91
CA VAL A 539 -2.70 4.02 0.48
C VAL A 539 -4.01 4.70 0.90
N ARG A 540 -4.58 5.54 0.04
CA ARG A 540 -5.85 6.23 0.35
C ARG A 540 -7.06 5.30 0.56
N TYR A 541 -7.05 4.07 0.01
CA TYR A 541 -8.12 3.08 0.20
C TYR A 541 -8.06 2.40 1.56
N ILE A 542 -6.89 2.37 2.20
CA ILE A 542 -6.68 1.79 3.52
C ILE A 542 -7.64 2.38 4.56
N LEU A 543 -8.00 3.65 4.41
CA LEU A 543 -8.89 4.35 5.32
C LEU A 543 -10.27 3.70 5.43
N GLY A 544 -10.80 3.20 4.30
CA GLY A 544 -12.09 2.51 4.26
C GLY A 544 -12.12 1.23 5.08
N GLY A 545 -11.10 0.39 4.89
CA GLY A 545 -10.95 -0.82 5.69
C GLY A 545 -10.77 -0.54 7.17
N ALA A 546 -9.94 0.45 7.53
CA ALA A 546 -9.73 0.81 8.92
C ALA A 546 -11.03 1.28 9.58
N PHE A 547 -11.81 2.07 8.84
CA PHE A 547 -13.11 2.56 9.28
C PHE A 547 -14.14 1.42 9.43
N GLY A 548 -14.23 0.48 8.48
CA GLY A 548 -15.12 -0.67 8.58
C GLY A 548 -14.82 -1.55 9.80
N ILE A 549 -13.53 -1.80 10.08
CA ILE A 549 -13.11 -2.54 11.29
C ILE A 549 -13.52 -1.77 12.55
N LEU A 550 -13.27 -0.46 12.62
CA LEU A 550 -13.67 0.36 13.77
C LEU A 550 -15.18 0.24 14.05
N VAL A 551 -16.01 0.53 13.04
CA VAL A 551 -17.48 0.49 13.17
C VAL A 551 -17.95 -0.89 13.62
N HIS A 552 -17.42 -1.94 13.00
CA HIS A 552 -17.78 -3.31 13.39
C HIS A 552 -17.38 -3.63 14.85
N ILE A 553 -16.21 -3.19 15.29
CA ILE A 553 -15.76 -3.40 16.67
C ILE A 553 -16.64 -2.64 17.67
N LEU A 554 -17.02 -1.39 17.36
CA LEU A 554 -17.89 -0.60 18.22
C LEU A 554 -19.26 -1.27 18.37
N ASN A 555 -19.88 -1.66 17.25
CA ASN A 555 -21.21 -2.29 17.24
C ASN A 555 -21.23 -3.66 17.94
N THR A 556 -20.13 -4.43 17.90
CA THR A 556 -20.06 -5.76 18.53
C THR A 556 -19.51 -5.76 19.95
N SER A 557 -18.81 -4.71 20.38
CA SER A 557 -18.24 -4.63 21.73
C SER A 557 -19.09 -3.81 22.69
N PHE A 558 -19.88 -2.88 22.14
CA PHE A 558 -20.75 -1.99 22.90
C PHE A 558 -22.10 -1.88 22.17
N PRO A 559 -22.89 -2.98 22.12
CA PRO A 559 -24.24 -2.90 21.58
C PRO A 559 -25.00 -1.81 22.34
N THR A 560 -25.52 -0.84 21.57
CA THR A 560 -26.37 0.25 22.07
C THR A 560 -27.69 -0.26 22.59
#